data_AF-A0A226WQW9-F1
#
_entry.id   AF-A0A226WQW9-F1
#
_cell.length_a   1.000
_cell.length_b   1.000
_cell.length_c   1.000
_cell.angle_alpha   90.00
_cell.angle_beta   90.00
_cell.angle_gamma   90.00
#
_symmetry.space_group_name_H-M   'P 1'
#
loop_
_entity.id
_entity.type
_entity.pdbx_description
1 polymer ?
#
loop_
_entity_poly.entity_id
_entity_poly.type
_entity_poly.pdbx_seq_one_letter_code
_entity_poly.pdbx_strand_id
1 'polypeptide(L)' 'MRAAGTFVVRVLSRPTADTLTVMWREPARCCYQEQKWIRARAEAPGQCALSFASFKAGA' A
#
# COMPACT_ATOMS: atom_id res chain seq x y z
N MET A 1 -21.69 1.63 13.24
CA MET A 1 -20.22 1.44 13.18
C MET A 1 -19.91 0.64 11.92
N ARG A 2 -19.30 1.23 10.88
CA ARG A 2 -18.88 0.47 9.68
C ARG A 2 -17.62 -0.30 10.06
N ALA A 3 -17.63 -1.63 9.89
CA ALA A 3 -16.42 -2.42 9.94
C ALA A 3 -15.40 -1.78 8.98
N ALA A 4 -14.17 -1.54 9.45
CA ALA A 4 -13.09 -1.13 8.58
C ALA A 4 -12.92 -2.23 7.55
N GLY A 5 -13.37 -2.00 6.32
CA GLY A 5 -13.16 -2.94 5.23
C GLY A 5 -11.65 -3.15 5.12
N THR A 6 -11.19 -4.38 5.34
CA THR A 6 -9.79 -4.75 5.15
C THR A 6 -9.44 -4.43 3.70
N PHE A 7 -8.66 -3.39 3.49
CA PHE A 7 -8.14 -3.08 2.18
C PHE A 7 -7.17 -4.18 1.76
N VAL A 8 -7.22 -4.55 0.48
CA VAL A 8 -6.38 -5.60 -0.08
C VAL A 8 -5.43 -4.95 -1.06
N VAL A 9 -4.13 -5.01 -0.75
CA VAL A 9 -3.07 -4.64 -1.69
C VAL A 9 -2.42 -5.92 -2.21
N ARG A 10 -2.41 -6.10 -3.53
CA ARG A 10 -1.73 -7.22 -4.19
C ARG A 10 -0.56 -6.67 -5.00
N VAL A 11 0.63 -7.22 -4.78
CA VAL A 11 1.79 -6.93 -5.63
C VAL A 11 1.65 -7.75 -6.91
N LEU A 12 1.69 -7.09 -8.07
CA LEU A 12 1.61 -7.71 -9.38
C LEU A 12 2.99 -7.96 -9.96
N SER A 13 3.91 -7.00 -9.81
CA SER A 13 5.30 -7.15 -10.24
C SER A 13 6.25 -6.25 -9.45
N ARG A 14 7.54 -6.58 -9.52
CA ARG A 14 8.64 -5.80 -8.92
C ARG A 14 9.69 -5.49 -10.00
N PRO A 15 9.45 -4.48 -10.85
CA PRO A 15 10.32 -4.22 -11.99
C PRO A 15 11.75 -3.83 -11.59
N THR A 16 11.91 -3.14 -10.45
CA THR A 16 13.22 -2.77 -9.88
C THR A 16 13.19 -2.93 -8.35
N ALA A 17 14.34 -2.74 -7.70
CA ALA A 17 14.42 -2.73 -6.23
C ALA A 17 13.60 -1.59 -5.59
N ASP A 18 13.37 -0.50 -6.32
CA ASP A 18 12.70 0.71 -5.83
C ASP A 18 11.28 0.90 -6.39
N THR A 19 10.78 -0.04 -7.20
CA THR A 19 9.47 0.09 -7.86
C THR A 19 8.64 -1.17 -7.69
N LEU A 20 7.35 -0.97 -7.38
CA LEU A 20 6.34 -2.02 -7.32
C LEU A 20 5.17 -1.65 -8.23
N THR A 21 4.60 -2.62 -8.92
CA THR A 21 3.26 -2.49 -9.50
C THR A 21 2.30 -3.22 -8.58
N VAL A 22 1.26 -2.54 -8.13
CA VAL A 22 0.26 -3.08 -7.20
C VAL A 22 -1.15 -2.87 -7.72
N MET A 23 -2.07 -3.71 -7.28
CA MET A 23 -3.51 -3.46 -7.35
C MET A 23 -4.04 -3.26 -5.93
N TRP A 24 -4.81 -2.20 -5.71
CA TRP A 24 -5.37 -1.87 -4.41
C TRP A 24 -6.90 -1.80 -4.48
N ARG A 25 -7.56 -2.66 -3.71
CA ARG A 25 -9.01 -2.64 -3.55
C ARG A 25 -9.40 -2.36 -2.11
N GLU A 26 -10.31 -1.41 -1.91
CA GLU A 26 -11.02 -1.20 -0.66
C GLU A 26 -12.47 -1.70 -0.81
N PRO A 27 -12.87 -2.79 -0.13
CA PRO A 27 -14.23 -3.29 -0.19
C PRO A 27 -15.25 -2.18 0.13
N ALA A 28 -16.27 -2.04 -0.73
CA ALA A 28 -17.33 -1.04 -0.61
C ALA A 28 -16.90 0.44 -0.65
N ARG A 29 -15.67 0.75 -1.09
CA ARG A 29 -15.20 2.13 -1.29
C ARG A 29 -14.70 2.37 -2.71
N CYS A 30 -13.60 1.71 -3.09
CA CYS A 30 -12.94 1.98 -4.36
C CYS A 30 -12.12 0.79 -4.84
N CYS A 31 -12.00 0.66 -6.16
CA CYS A 31 -11.06 -0.26 -6.80
C CYS A 31 -10.06 0.59 -7.57
N TYR A 32 -8.91 0.83 -6.97
CA TYR A 32 -7.78 1.41 -7.67
C TYR A 32 -7.23 0.33 -8.60
N GLN A 33 -7.12 0.67 -9.88
CA GLN A 33 -6.54 -0.23 -10.90
C GLN A 33 -5.05 -0.45 -10.60
N GLU A 34 -4.30 -0.99 -11.56
CA GLU A 34 -2.86 -1.10 -11.43
C GLU A 34 -2.22 0.26 -11.19
N GLN A 35 -1.40 0.33 -10.14
CA GLN A 35 -0.66 1.52 -9.75
C GLN A 35 0.81 1.18 -9.60
N LYS A 36 1.65 2.11 -10.07
CA LYS A 36 3.09 2.09 -9.84
C LYS A 36 3.39 2.81 -8.52
N TRP A 37 3.97 2.09 -7.58
CA TRP A 37 4.52 2.65 -6.35
C TRP A 37 6.04 2.73 -6.46
N ILE A 38 6.61 3.83 -5.99
CA ILE A 38 8.05 4.07 -5.98
C ILE A 38 8.49 4.20 -4.53
N ARG A 39 9.66 3.67 -4.19
CA ARG A 39 10.24 3.81 -2.86
C ARG A 39 10.46 5.30 -2.57
N ALA A 40 9.93 5.75 -1.44
CA ALA A 40 10.04 7.11 -0.96
C ALA A 40 10.28 7.08 0.55
N ARG A 41 10.77 8.21 1.08
CA ARG A 41 10.95 8.39 2.51
C ARG A 41 9.62 8.75 3.16
N ALA A 42 9.29 8.09 4.27
CA ALA A 42 8.06 8.37 4.99
C ALA A 42 8.06 9.79 5.60
N GLU A 43 7.07 10.62 5.29
CA GLU A 43 6.94 11.95 5.92
C GLU A 43 6.37 11.88 7.35
N ALA A 44 5.55 10.86 7.62
CA ALA A 44 4.89 10.62 8.90
C ALA A 44 4.99 9.13 9.28
N PRO A 45 4.87 8.76 10.57
CA PRO A 45 4.77 7.36 10.97
C PRO A 45 3.47 6.74 10.45
N GLY A 46 3.46 5.42 10.26
CA GLY A 46 2.29 4.72 9.73
C GLY A 46 2.42 3.21 9.77
N GLN A 47 1.55 2.54 9.02
CA GLN A 47 1.54 1.09 8.90
C GLN A 47 1.71 0.70 7.43
N CYS A 48 2.62 -0.24 7.15
CA CYS A 48 2.86 -0.72 5.79
C CYS A 48 1.59 -1.43 5.27
N ALA A 49 1.08 -1.00 4.12
CA ALA A 49 -0.11 -1.59 3.52
C ALA A 49 0.09 -3.04 3.03
N LEU A 50 1.35 -3.50 2.91
CA LEU A 50 1.69 -4.86 2.46
C LEU A 50 1.95 -5.83 3.61
N SER A 51 2.75 -5.42 4.61
CA SER A 51 3.16 -6.28 5.73
C SER A 51 2.41 -6.01 7.03
N PHE A 52 1.63 -4.92 7.08
CA PHE A 52 1.01 -4.39 8.30
C PHE A 52 2.00 -4.04 9.42
N ALA A 53 3.31 -4.01 9.13
CA ALA A 53 4.31 -3.55 10.09
C ALA A 53 4.23 -2.04 10.28
N SER A 54 4.35 -1.58 11.52
CA SER A 54 4.47 -0.15 11.82
C SER A 54 5.85 0.39 11.41
N PHE A 55 5.91 1.63 10.94
CA PHE A 55 7.15 2.34 10.61
C PHE A 55 7.16 3.75 11.19
N LYS A 56 8.35 4.31 11.39
CA LYS A 56 8.55 5.69 11.84
C LYS A 56 8.64 6.64 10.66
N ALA A 57 8.36 7.93 10.89
CA ALA A 57 8.74 8.96 9.92
C ALA A 57 10.23 8.86 9.60
N GLY A 58 10.58 9.11 8.35
CA GLY A 58 11.93 9.06 7.84
C GLY A 58 12.43 7.67 7.46
N ALA A 59 11.62 6.62 7.62
CA ALA A 59 11.90 5.27 7.13
C ALA A 59 11.96 5.19 5.60
#